data_AF-A0A087SZY3-F1
#
_entry.id   AF-A0A087SZY3-F1
#
_cell.length_a   1.000
_cell.length_b   1.000
_cell.length_c   1.000
_cell.angle_alpha   90.00
_cell.angle_beta   90.00
_cell.angle_gamma   90.00
#
_symmetry.space_group_name_H-M   'P 1'
#
loop_
_entity.id
_entity.type
_entity.pdbx_description
1 polymer ?
#
loop_
_entity_poly.entity_id
_entity_poly.type
_entity_poly.pdbx_seq_one_letter_code
_entity_poly.pdbx_strand_id
1 'polypeptide(L)'
;MEKLGQDVLYHDTDSIIYATNGHNDPPLGNFLGEFTDELEGDVIKTFVSGGPKNYAYQMASGKTCCKVRGFSLNFRNSQLLNFEAIKSLVCSLDQKDVISLHNPSKITCEPKRRKVINKPEIRYKIVLDKRVIQKDLSTLPFGF
;
A
#
# COMPACT_ATOMS: atom_id res chain seq x y z
N MET A 1 -8.69 18.24 4.72
CA MET A 1 -7.54 18.09 3.79
C MET A 1 -6.78 19.38 3.57
N GLU A 2 -7.43 20.56 3.55
CA GLU A 2 -6.75 21.85 3.38
C GLU A 2 -5.66 22.14 4.42
N LYS A 3 -5.82 21.70 5.68
CA LYS A 3 -4.78 21.85 6.72
C LYS A 3 -3.53 21.00 6.52
N LEU A 4 -3.66 19.83 5.92
CA LEU A 4 -2.55 18.89 5.73
C LEU A 4 -1.87 19.08 4.36
N GLY A 5 -2.60 19.54 3.35
CA GLY A 5 -2.03 19.97 2.05
C GLY A 5 -1.03 18.97 1.47
N GLN A 6 0.25 19.38 1.42
CA GLN A 6 1.36 18.59 0.89
C GLN A 6 1.88 17.50 1.84
N ASP A 7 1.52 17.55 3.13
CA ASP A 7 1.96 16.56 4.13
C ASP A 7 1.21 15.23 4.01
N VAL A 8 0.16 15.15 3.18
CA VAL A 8 -0.57 13.90 2.94
C VAL A 8 0.21 13.01 1.98
N LEU A 9 0.69 11.88 2.49
CA LEU A 9 1.43 10.87 1.73
C LEU A 9 0.50 9.89 1.00
N TYR A 10 -0.66 9.60 1.58
CA TYR A 10 -1.64 8.69 1.00
C TYR A 10 -3.05 8.98 1.52
N HIS A 11 -4.05 8.75 0.68
CA HIS A 11 -5.45 8.85 1.03
C HIS A 11 -6.24 7.68 0.43
N ASP A 12 -7.12 7.07 1.22
CA ASP A 12 -8.16 6.14 0.76
C ASP A 12 -9.55 6.70 1.13
N THR A 13 -10.55 5.84 1.07
CA THR A 13 -11.97 6.17 1.30
C THR A 13 -12.23 6.67 2.73
N ASP A 14 -11.52 6.10 3.70
CA ASP A 14 -11.76 6.25 5.13
C ASP A 14 -10.45 6.38 5.95
N SER A 15 -9.30 6.45 5.29
CA SER A 15 -7.98 6.51 5.93
C SER A 15 -7.06 7.51 5.23
N ILE A 16 -6.22 8.17 6.03
CA ILE A 16 -5.18 9.07 5.54
C ILE A 16 -3.85 8.71 6.20
N ILE A 17 -2.77 8.81 5.43
CA ILE A 17 -1.41 8.71 5.95
C ILE A 17 -0.74 10.03 5.64
N TYR A 18 -0.20 10.67 6.67
CA TYR A 18 0.38 12.01 6.57
C TYR A 18 1.68 12.09 7.38
N ALA A 19 2.53 13.05 7.03
CA ALA A 19 3.69 13.42 7.80
C ALA A 19 3.26 14.38 8.92
N THR A 20 3.34 13.93 10.18
CA THR A 20 3.07 14.79 11.33
C THR A 20 4.23 15.76 11.56
N ASN A 21 3.91 17.02 11.83
CA ASN A 21 4.86 18.04 12.31
C ASN A 21 4.57 18.44 13.77
N GLY A 22 3.71 17.68 14.47
CA GLY A 22 3.25 17.94 15.84
C GLY A 22 2.22 19.07 15.98
N HIS A 23 1.91 19.78 14.91
CA HIS A 23 0.95 20.90 14.88
C HIS A 23 -0.16 20.73 13.84
N ASN A 24 0.01 19.81 12.89
CA ASN A 24 -0.91 19.56 11.77
C ASN A 24 -1.85 18.36 12.01
N ASP A 25 -1.75 17.70 13.17
CA ASP A 25 -2.52 16.50 13.48
C ASP A 25 -4.03 16.80 13.50
N PRO A 26 -4.85 16.04 12.75
CA PRO A 26 -6.29 16.20 12.77
C PRO A 26 -6.85 15.86 14.16
N PRO A 27 -7.94 16.52 14.59
CA PRO A 27 -8.57 16.20 15.85
C PRO A 27 -9.06 14.75 15.84
N LEU A 28 -8.67 14.01 16.88
CA LEU A 28 -9.11 12.63 17.09
C LEU A 28 -10.45 12.59 17.82
N GLY A 29 -11.29 11.63 17.46
CA GLY A 29 -12.59 11.44 18.08
C GLY A 29 -13.16 10.05 17.87
N ASN A 30 -14.26 9.78 18.57
CA ASN A 30 -14.92 8.47 18.63
C ASN A 30 -16.30 8.47 17.93
N PHE A 31 -16.73 9.60 17.38
CA PHE A 31 -18.02 9.76 16.71
C PHE A 31 -17.90 9.59 15.19
N LEU A 32 -19.04 9.35 14.54
CA LEU A 32 -19.11 9.14 13.10
C LEU A 32 -18.61 10.38 12.35
N GLY A 33 -17.59 10.19 11.51
CA GLY A 33 -16.97 11.26 10.73
C GLY A 33 -15.74 11.90 11.37
N GLU A 34 -15.38 11.48 12.59
CA GLU A 34 -14.12 11.86 13.23
C GLU A 34 -12.99 10.92 12.85
N PHE A 35 -11.75 11.40 12.94
CA PHE A 35 -10.58 10.56 12.74
C PHE A 35 -10.27 9.77 14.01
N THR A 36 -10.02 8.49 13.86
CA THR A 36 -9.55 7.63 14.95
C THR A 36 -8.10 7.24 14.69
N ASP A 37 -7.31 7.10 15.75
CA ASP A 37 -5.92 6.65 15.64
C ASP A 37 -5.85 5.14 15.43
N GLU A 38 -5.46 4.71 14.22
CA GLU A 38 -5.28 3.30 13.86
C GLU A 38 -3.97 2.69 14.39
N LEU A 39 -3.02 3.51 14.83
CA LEU A 39 -1.68 3.08 15.21
C LEU A 39 -1.50 2.95 16.72
N GLU A 40 -2.55 3.16 17.51
CA GLU A 40 -2.56 3.05 18.97
C GLU A 40 -1.43 3.87 19.63
N GLY A 41 -1.15 5.06 19.10
CA GLY A 41 -0.09 5.96 19.56
C GLY A 41 1.31 5.69 18.99
N ASP A 42 1.47 4.72 18.09
CA ASP A 42 2.73 4.47 17.39
C ASP A 42 2.86 5.35 16.13
N VAL A 43 4.10 5.60 15.70
CA VAL A 43 4.39 6.50 14.57
C VAL A 43 5.01 5.72 13.43
N ILE A 44 4.55 5.99 12.21
CA ILE A 44 5.16 5.42 11.00
C ILE A 44 6.51 6.08 10.76
N LYS A 45 7.59 5.30 10.85
CA LYS A 45 8.95 5.75 10.55
C LYS A 45 9.26 5.75 9.06
N THR A 46 8.78 4.73 8.35
CA THR A 46 8.99 4.60 6.90
C THR A 46 7.71 4.17 6.24
N PHE A 47 7.28 4.93 5.24
CA PHE A 47 6.13 4.63 4.41
C PHE A 47 6.57 4.36 2.97
N VAL A 48 5.98 3.36 2.34
CA VAL A 48 6.25 2.95 0.97
C VAL A 48 4.92 2.75 0.25
N SER A 49 4.73 3.45 -0.87
CA SER A 49 3.55 3.28 -1.72
C SER A 49 3.92 2.59 -3.03
N GLY A 50 3.26 1.47 -3.31
CA GLY A 50 3.31 0.75 -4.58
C GLY A 50 2.07 1.00 -5.46
N GLY A 51 1.29 2.05 -5.16
CA GLY A 51 0.09 2.44 -5.89
C GLY A 51 -1.21 2.34 -5.08
N PRO A 52 -2.37 2.49 -5.73
CA PRO A 52 -3.68 2.48 -5.07
C PRO A 52 -3.94 1.14 -4.35
N LYS A 53 -4.24 1.20 -3.05
CA LYS A 53 -4.50 0.04 -2.18
C LYS A 53 -3.34 -0.96 -2.14
N ASN A 54 -2.12 -0.46 -2.35
CA ASN A 54 -0.89 -1.22 -2.34
C ASN A 54 0.20 -0.39 -1.64
N TYR A 55 0.34 -0.57 -0.33
CA TYR A 55 1.30 0.19 0.48
C TYR A 55 1.85 -0.66 1.62
N ALA A 56 3.00 -0.27 2.12
CA ALA A 56 3.65 -0.89 3.25
C ALA A 56 4.28 0.17 4.14
N TYR A 57 4.28 -0.08 5.44
CA TYR A 57 4.88 0.84 6.39
C TYR A 57 5.53 0.11 7.55
N GLN A 58 6.54 0.77 8.11
CA GLN A 58 7.25 0.35 9.32
C GLN A 58 7.02 1.39 10.40
N MET A 59 6.52 0.94 11.54
CA MET A 59 6.30 1.75 12.72
C MET A 59 7.60 1.92 13.53
N ALA A 60 7.65 2.91 14.42
CA ALA A 60 8.80 3.18 15.28
C ALA A 60 9.06 2.04 16.27
N SER A 61 8.01 1.32 16.70
CA SER A 61 8.13 0.08 17.49
C SER A 61 8.80 -1.07 16.74
N GLY A 62 9.04 -0.95 15.44
CA GLY A 62 9.60 -1.99 14.59
C GLY A 62 8.56 -2.89 13.92
N LYS A 63 7.27 -2.76 14.27
CA LYS A 63 6.19 -3.47 13.59
C LYS A 63 6.10 -3.04 12.12
N THR A 64 5.94 -4.01 11.23
CA THR A 64 5.74 -3.75 9.79
C THR A 64 4.36 -4.20 9.37
N CYS A 65 3.68 -3.39 8.55
CA CYS A 65 2.42 -3.76 7.93
C CYS A 65 2.53 -3.65 6.41
N CYS A 66 1.90 -4.62 5.71
CA CYS A 66 1.81 -4.63 4.25
C CYS A 66 0.33 -4.76 3.87
N LYS A 67 -0.18 -3.84 3.07
CA LYS A 67 -1.56 -3.80 2.59
C LYS A 67 -1.53 -3.92 1.07
N VAL A 68 -2.05 -5.04 0.57
CA VAL A 68 -2.02 -5.37 -0.85
C VAL A 68 -3.40 -5.82 -1.29
N ARG A 69 -3.96 -5.15 -2.30
CA ARG A 69 -5.25 -5.52 -2.88
C ARG A 69 -5.10 -6.69 -3.85
N GLY A 70 -6.11 -7.55 -3.87
CA GLY A 70 -6.33 -8.55 -4.94
C GLY A 70 -6.08 -9.99 -4.51
N PHE A 71 -5.49 -10.22 -3.35
CA PHE A 71 -5.34 -11.55 -2.75
C PHE A 71 -5.11 -11.44 -1.24
N SER A 72 -5.42 -12.50 -0.52
CA SER A 72 -5.12 -12.59 0.91
C SER A 72 -3.63 -12.83 1.13
N LEU A 73 -3.02 -12.01 2.01
CA LEU A 73 -1.68 -12.19 2.51
C LEU A 73 -1.66 -13.34 3.53
N ASN A 74 -1.46 -14.56 3.03
CA ASN A 74 -1.21 -15.74 3.86
C ASN A 74 0.21 -15.69 4.42
N PHE A 75 0.49 -16.40 5.53
CA PHE A 75 1.81 -16.44 6.17
C PHE A 75 2.98 -16.70 5.19
N ARG A 76 2.81 -17.66 4.26
CA ARG A 76 3.82 -17.96 3.23
C ARG A 76 4.03 -16.78 2.27
N ASN A 77 2.94 -16.11 1.89
CA ASN A 77 3.00 -14.96 0.99
C ASN A 77 3.55 -13.72 1.70
N SER A 78 3.31 -13.54 2.99
CA SER A 78 3.85 -12.40 3.76
C SER A 78 5.35 -12.53 4.01
N GLN A 79 5.91 -13.75 3.99
CA GLN A 79 7.36 -13.93 4.02
C GLN A 79 8.03 -13.46 2.72
N LEU A 80 7.40 -13.73 1.58
CA LEU A 80 7.90 -13.31 0.25
C LEU A 80 7.60 -11.84 -0.02
N LEU A 81 6.39 -11.39 0.29
CA LEU A 81 5.91 -10.03 0.10
C LEU A 81 5.88 -9.31 1.45
N ASN A 82 7.07 -8.96 1.92
CA ASN A 82 7.29 -8.23 3.15
C ASN A 82 7.62 -6.74 2.85
N PHE A 83 7.77 -5.95 3.90
CA PHE A 83 8.09 -4.52 3.80
C PHE A 83 9.37 -4.27 2.99
N GLU A 84 10.42 -5.07 3.20
CA GLU A 84 11.69 -4.94 2.50
C GLU A 84 11.57 -5.29 1.02
N ALA A 85 10.80 -6.32 0.67
CA ALA A 85 10.51 -6.70 -0.71
C ALA A 85 9.76 -5.57 -1.46
N ILE A 86 8.72 -5.00 -0.84
CA ILE A 86 7.97 -3.87 -1.44
C ILE A 86 8.86 -2.63 -1.57
N LYS A 87 9.66 -2.33 -0.54
CA LYS A 87 10.62 -1.22 -0.56
C LYS A 87 11.64 -1.38 -1.69
N SER A 88 12.24 -2.56 -1.81
CA SER A 88 13.18 -2.89 -2.89
C SER A 88 12.52 -2.68 -4.25
N LEU A 89 11.30 -3.19 -4.43
CA LEU A 89 10.55 -3.08 -5.68
C LEU A 89 10.23 -1.63 -6.07
N VAL A 90 9.93 -0.75 -5.10
CA VAL A 90 9.75 0.70 -5.36
C VAL A 90 11.08 1.37 -5.68
N CYS A 91 12.15 1.04 -4.95
CA CYS A 91 13.47 1.66 -5.12
C CYS A 91 14.18 1.23 -6.41
N SER A 92 13.91 0.04 -6.94
CA SER A 92 14.53 -0.46 -8.16
C SER A 92 14.22 0.40 -9.40
N LEU A 93 13.22 1.30 -9.34
CA LEU A 93 12.71 2.16 -10.44
C LEU A 93 12.24 1.42 -11.71
N ASP A 94 12.61 0.15 -11.87
CA ASP A 94 12.19 -0.73 -12.93
C ASP A 94 10.86 -1.39 -12.56
N GLN A 95 9.77 -0.89 -13.17
CA GLN A 95 8.41 -1.35 -12.90
C GLN A 95 8.10 -2.74 -13.50
N LYS A 96 9.12 -3.48 -14.00
CA LYS A 96 8.93 -4.80 -14.61
C LYS A 96 9.17 -5.95 -13.65
N ASP A 97 9.68 -5.69 -12.46
CA ASP A 97 9.89 -6.73 -11.46
C ASP A 97 8.55 -7.33 -11.00
N VAL A 98 8.50 -8.67 -11.00
CA VAL A 98 7.29 -9.43 -10.67
C VAL A 98 7.62 -10.43 -9.57
N ILE A 99 6.84 -10.40 -8.50
CA ILE A 99 6.89 -11.38 -7.42
C ILE A 99 5.80 -12.43 -7.67
N SER A 100 6.20 -13.66 -7.92
CA SER A 100 5.29 -14.79 -8.06
C SER A 100 4.96 -15.39 -6.69
N LEU A 101 3.68 -15.37 -6.36
CA LEU A 101 3.12 -15.93 -5.12
C LEU A 101 2.24 -17.14 -5.45
N HIS A 102 2.15 -18.07 -4.49
CA HIS A 102 1.37 -19.28 -4.63
C HIS A 102 0.27 -19.34 -3.57
N ASN A 103 -0.99 -19.34 -4.00
CA ASN A 103 -2.15 -19.49 -3.14
C ASN A 103 -3.03 -20.66 -3.63
N PRO A 104 -2.92 -21.85 -3.02
CA PRO A 104 -3.58 -23.08 -3.51
C PRO A 104 -5.11 -22.98 -3.54
N SER A 105 -5.71 -22.09 -2.76
CA SER A 105 -7.17 -21.94 -2.66
C SER A 105 -7.73 -20.80 -3.54
N LYS A 106 -6.94 -20.27 -4.49
CA LYS A 106 -7.40 -19.17 -5.34
C LYS A 106 -8.30 -19.68 -6.47
N ILE A 107 -9.57 -19.31 -6.40
CA ILE A 107 -10.58 -19.58 -7.41
C ILE A 107 -10.71 -18.38 -8.34
N THR A 108 -10.87 -18.62 -9.64
CA THR A 108 -11.07 -17.57 -10.65
C THR A 108 -12.04 -18.05 -11.73
N CYS A 109 -12.87 -17.12 -12.21
CA CYS A 109 -13.71 -17.35 -13.36
C CYS A 109 -12.93 -17.04 -14.65
N GLU A 110 -12.85 -18.02 -15.54
CA GLU A 110 -12.31 -17.81 -16.88
C GLU A 110 -13.38 -17.14 -17.75
N PRO A 111 -13.22 -15.87 -18.16
CA PRO A 111 -14.30 -15.09 -18.78
C PRO A 111 -14.74 -15.66 -20.14
N LYS A 112 -13.79 -16.21 -20.93
CA LYS A 112 -14.07 -16.76 -22.26
C LYS A 112 -14.88 -18.05 -22.21
N ARG A 113 -14.60 -18.92 -21.24
CA ARG A 113 -15.24 -20.24 -21.12
C ARG A 113 -16.35 -20.28 -20.08
N ARG A 114 -16.52 -19.19 -19.31
CA ARG A 114 -17.43 -19.08 -18.15
C ARG A 114 -17.27 -20.25 -17.17
N LYS A 115 -16.04 -20.75 -17.01
CA LYS A 115 -15.71 -21.86 -16.10
C LYS A 115 -15.03 -21.34 -14.85
N VAL A 116 -15.39 -21.92 -13.73
CA VAL A 116 -14.70 -21.72 -12.45
C VAL A 116 -13.51 -22.65 -12.42
N ILE A 117 -12.30 -22.09 -12.26
CA ILE A 117 -11.05 -22.84 -12.21
C ILE A 117 -10.22 -22.42 -11.00
N ASN A 118 -9.40 -23.35 -10.51
CA ASN A 118 -8.37 -23.02 -9.53
C ASN A 118 -7.12 -22.54 -10.27
N LYS A 119 -6.68 -21.32 -9.95
CA LYS A 119 -5.45 -20.71 -10.49
C LYS A 119 -4.59 -20.25 -9.31
N PRO A 120 -3.68 -21.10 -8.83
CA PRO A 120 -3.00 -20.84 -7.57
C PRO A 120 -1.88 -19.80 -7.70
N GLU A 121 -1.36 -19.57 -8.90
CA GLU A 121 -0.33 -18.55 -9.14
C GLU A 121 -0.93 -17.14 -9.11
N ILE A 122 -0.28 -16.25 -8.37
CA ILE A 122 -0.54 -14.82 -8.32
C ILE A 122 0.76 -14.11 -8.69
N ARG A 123 0.70 -13.23 -9.69
CA ARG A 123 1.81 -12.35 -10.04
C ARG A 123 1.55 -10.99 -9.45
N TYR A 124 2.37 -10.59 -8.49
CA TYR A 124 2.36 -9.26 -7.91
C TYR A 124 3.35 -8.37 -8.65
N LYS A 125 2.91 -7.16 -8.98
CA LYS A 125 3.73 -6.09 -9.53
C LYS A 125 3.25 -4.76 -8.93
N ILE A 126 4.15 -3.79 -8.86
CA ILE A 126 3.76 -2.42 -8.54
C ILE A 126 2.98 -1.84 -9.72
N VAL A 127 1.96 -1.05 -9.40
CA VAL A 127 1.08 -0.44 -10.39
C VAL A 127 0.99 1.06 -10.09
N LEU A 128 1.82 1.84 -10.78
CA LEU A 128 1.88 3.30 -10.67
C LEU A 128 1.53 3.98 -11.99
N ASP A 129 0.67 3.37 -12.82
CA ASP A 129 0.34 3.85 -14.18
C ASP A 129 -0.20 5.29 -14.26
N LYS A 130 -0.69 5.85 -13.14
CA LYS A 130 -1.29 7.19 -13.08
C LYS A 130 -0.37 8.26 -12.47
N ARG A 131 0.85 7.88 -12.06
CA ARG A 131 1.81 8.76 -11.40
C ARG A 131 3.20 8.61 -12.01
N VAL A 132 3.95 9.71 -12.06
CA VAL A 132 5.35 9.72 -12.50
C VAL A 132 6.23 9.76 -11.26
N ILE A 133 7.09 8.76 -11.09
CA ILE A 133 8.10 8.72 -10.03
C ILE A 133 9.29 9.57 -10.49
N GLN A 134 9.67 10.56 -9.70
CA GLN A 134 10.88 11.35 -9.95
C GLN A 134 12.13 10.63 -9.40
N LYS A 135 13.32 11.12 -9.76
CA LYS A 135 14.59 10.59 -9.23
C LYS A 135 14.68 10.69 -7.69
N ASP A 136 13.97 11.65 -7.11
CA ASP A 136 13.88 11.87 -5.66
C ASP A 136 12.80 10.99 -4.98
N LEU A 137 12.23 10.02 -5.71
CA LEU A 137 11.12 9.16 -5.27
C LEU A 137 9.80 9.89 -4.99
N SER A 138 9.74 11.21 -5.17
CA SER A 138 8.50 11.97 -5.19
C SER A 138 7.61 11.51 -6.35
N THR A 139 6.29 11.59 -6.19
CA THR A 139 5.35 11.18 -7.24
C THR A 139 4.47 12.35 -7.65
N LEU A 140 4.39 12.61 -8.96
CA LEU A 140 3.47 13.58 -9.53
C LEU A 140 2.32 12.88 -10.25
N PRO A 141 1.11 13.46 -10.22
CA PRO A 141 0.04 13.00 -11.09
C PRO A 141 0.41 13.22 -12.56
N PHE A 142 -0.14 12.38 -13.44
CA PHE A 142 0.08 12.52 -14.88
C PHE A 142 -0.51 13.86 -15.39
N GLY A 143 0.28 14.64 -16.14
CA GLY A 143 -0.15 15.91 -16.75
C GLY A 143 0.13 17.19 -15.94
N PHE A 144 0.97 17.10 -14.90
CA PHE A 144 1.61 18.25 -14.26
C PHE A 144 2.94 18.62 -14.93
#